data_AF-A0A154MG26-F1
#
_entry.id   AF-A0A154MG26-F1
#
_cell.length_a   1.000
_cell.length_b   1.000
_cell.length_c   1.000
_cell.angle_alpha   90.00
_cell.angle_beta   90.00
_cell.angle_gamma   90.00
#
_symmetry.space_group_name_H-M   'P 1'
#
loop_
_entity.id
_entity.type
_entity.pdbx_description
1 polymer ?
#
loop_
_entity_poly.entity_id
_entity_poly.type
_entity_poly.pdbx_seq_one_letter_code
_entity_poly.pdbx_strand_id
1 'polypeptide(L)' 'MSEQNNTPVLERTPVDGPCPRCGAAELRRYPVVSEGGWFQVVKCQNCLLSIERTPWSRLGPIQLLSDLL' A
#
# COMPACT_ATOMS: atom_id res chain seq x y z
N MET A 1 -4.80 -25.61 23.47
CA MET A 1 -3.85 -24.88 22.60
C MET A 1 -4.65 -23.80 21.89
N SER A 2 -4.39 -22.53 22.19
CA SER A 2 -5.08 -21.41 21.53
C SER A 2 -4.29 -21.04 20.28
N GLU A 3 -4.91 -21.13 19.11
CA GLU A 3 -4.32 -20.67 17.85
C GLU A 3 -4.11 -19.16 17.89
N GLN A 4 -2.86 -18.72 17.76
CA GLN A 4 -2.51 -17.32 17.59
C GLN A 4 -2.59 -17.00 16.11
N ASN A 5 -3.59 -16.21 15.73
CA ASN A 5 -3.80 -15.82 14.34
C ASN A 5 -2.81 -14.72 13.95
N ASN A 6 -1.60 -15.10 13.52
CA ASN A 6 -0.54 -14.19 13.11
C ASN A 6 -0.65 -13.76 11.63
N THR A 7 -1.87 -13.53 11.14
CA THR A 7 -2.09 -13.13 9.76
C THR A 7 -1.61 -11.68 9.58
N PRO A 8 -0.65 -11.40 8.69
CA PRO A 8 -0.20 -10.04 8.45
C PRO A 8 -1.33 -9.22 7.82
N VAL A 9 -1.71 -8.13 8.49
CA VAL A 9 -2.70 -7.18 7.97
C VAL A 9 -1.95 -6.04 7.29
N LEU A 10 -2.29 -5.78 6.02
CA LEU A 10 -1.76 -4.63 5.32
C LEU A 10 -2.60 -3.38 5.61
N GLU A 11 -1.99 -2.40 6.26
CA GLU A 11 -2.65 -1.12 6.52
C GLU A 11 -2.82 -0.30 5.22
N ARG A 12 -3.99 0.36 5.09
CA ARG A 12 -4.32 1.27 3.99
C ARG A 12 -4.68 2.63 4.53
N THR A 13 -3.70 3.53 4.57
CA THR A 13 -3.85 4.87 5.15
C THR A 13 -4.73 5.75 4.25
N PRO A 14 -5.76 6.43 4.79
CA PRO A 14 -6.50 7.47 4.06
C PRO A 14 -5.57 8.56 3.49
N VAL A 15 -5.92 9.09 2.33
CA VAL A 15 -5.29 10.29 1.75
C VAL A 15 -6.40 11.27 1.40
N ASP A 16 -6.21 12.53 1.79
CA ASP A 16 -7.19 13.58 1.52
C ASP A 16 -7.22 13.98 0.04
N GLY A 17 -8.38 14.49 -0.39
CA GLY A 17 -8.60 15.05 -1.72
C GLY A 17 -9.32 14.11 -2.68
N PRO A 18 -9.84 14.67 -3.80
CA PRO A 18 -10.62 13.91 -4.77
C PRO A 18 -9.70 13.15 -5.74
N CYS A 19 -10.18 12.01 -6.23
CA CYS A 19 -9.59 11.34 -7.36
C CYS A 19 -9.68 12.23 -8.61
N PRO A 20 -8.56 12.51 -9.32
CA PRO A 20 -8.57 13.40 -10.49
C PRO A 20 -9.32 12.83 -11.70
N ARG A 21 -9.69 11.53 -11.67
CA ARG A 21 -10.45 10.89 -12.76
C ARG A 21 -11.95 10.77 -12.47
N CYS A 22 -12.33 10.37 -11.25
CA CYS A 22 -13.74 10.07 -10.93
C CYS A 22 -14.34 10.98 -9.85
N GLY A 23 -13.56 11.90 -9.28
CA GLY A 23 -14.03 12.83 -8.24
C GLY A 23 -14.19 12.22 -6.84
N ALA A 24 -14.20 10.88 -6.69
CA ALA A 24 -14.37 10.24 -5.39
C ALA A 24 -13.24 10.58 -4.40
N ALA A 25 -13.58 10.84 -3.14
CA ALA A 25 -12.64 11.16 -2.05
C ALA A 25 -12.03 9.92 -1.35
N GLU A 26 -12.22 8.73 -1.92
CA GLU A 26 -11.76 7.47 -1.34
C GLU A 26 -10.35 7.14 -1.82
N LEU A 27 -9.36 7.97 -1.47
CA LEU A 27 -7.96 7.70 -1.77
C LEU A 27 -7.30 6.96 -0.61
N ARG A 28 -6.48 5.95 -0.94
CA ARG A 28 -5.69 5.19 0.04
C ARG A 28 -4.25 5.06 -0.41
N ARG A 29 -3.33 5.21 0.54
CA ARG A 29 -1.91 4.90 0.38
C ARG A 29 -1.60 3.51 0.92
N TYR A 30 -0.95 2.66 0.13
CA TYR A 30 -0.56 1.30 0.52
C TYR A 30 0.44 0.71 -0.48
N PRO A 31 1.19 -0.33 -0.09
CA PRO A 31 2.10 -0.99 -0.99
C PRO A 31 1.40 -1.99 -1.91
N VAL A 32 1.91 -2.10 -3.13
CA VAL A 32 1.43 -3.03 -4.16
C VAL A 32 2.64 -3.69 -4.83
N VAL A 33 2.54 -5.01 -5.04
CA VAL A 33 3.48 -5.76 -5.88
C VAL A 33 3.03 -5.72 -7.34
N SER A 34 3.98 -5.50 -8.24
CA SER A 34 3.78 -5.59 -9.70
C SER A 34 5.04 -6.12 -10.36
N GLU A 35 5.05 -6.25 -11.69
CA GLU A 35 6.20 -6.76 -12.45
C GLU A 35 7.52 -6.04 -12.10
N GLY A 36 7.49 -4.72 -11.91
CA GLY A 36 8.66 -3.93 -11.49
C GLY A 36 9.05 -4.03 -10.00
N GLY A 37 8.46 -4.97 -9.26
CA GLY A 37 8.64 -5.11 -7.81
C GLY A 37 7.59 -4.37 -6.99
N TRP A 38 7.97 -3.98 -5.78
CA TRP A 38 7.11 -3.30 -4.81
C TRP A 38 7.07 -1.80 -5.04
N PHE A 39 5.88 -1.23 -4.92
CA PHE A 39 5.64 0.21 -5.02
C PHE A 39 4.78 0.67 -3.85
N GLN A 40 5.07 1.85 -3.32
CA GLN A 40 4.12 2.60 -2.51
C GLN A 40 3.21 3.37 -3.45
N VAL A 41 1.89 3.18 -3.34
CA VAL A 41 0.93 3.80 -4.27
C VAL A 41 -0.10 4.63 -3.52
N VAL A 42 -0.62 5.67 -4.17
CA VAL A 42 -1.91 6.28 -3.81
C VAL A 42 -2.92 5.85 -4.86
N LYS A 43 -3.95 5.11 -4.42
CA LYS A 43 -4.99 4.58 -5.31
C LYS A 43 -6.38 5.01 -4.87
N CYS A 44 -7.17 5.43 -5.86
CA CYS A 44 -8.61 5.59 -5.68
C CYS A 44 -9.27 4.22 -5.49
N GLN A 45 -10.03 4.06 -4.41
CA GLN A 45 -10.71 2.79 -4.10
C GLN A 45 -11.97 2.58 -4.95
N ASN A 46 -12.54 3.65 -5.51
CA ASN A 46 -13.70 3.54 -6.40
C ASN A 46 -13.31 3.14 -7.83
N CYS A 47 -12.40 3.88 -8.48
CA CYS A 47 -12.06 3.64 -9.88
C CYS A 47 -10.72 2.92 -10.10
N LEU A 48 -9.90 2.71 -9.07
CA LEU A 48 -8.59 2.03 -9.13
C LEU A 48 -7.45 2.79 -9.84
N LEU A 49 -7.66 4.07 -10.18
CA LEU A 49 -6.57 4.93 -10.67
C LEU A 49 -5.45 5.00 -9.63
N SER A 50 -4.20 4.80 -10.08
CA SER A 50 -3.01 5.09 -9.27
C SER A 50 -2.61 6.54 -9.54
N ILE A 51 -2.74 7.41 -8.55
CA ILE A 51 -2.45 8.85 -8.67
C ILE A 51 -0.95 9.09 -8.43
N GLU A 52 -0.36 8.33 -7.50
CA GLU A 52 1.08 8.30 -7.24
C GLU A 52 1.57 6.87 -7.26
N ARG A 53 2.81 6.67 -7.71
CA ARG A 53 3.47 5.37 -7.73
C ARG A 53 4.98 5.58 -7.56
N THR A 54 5.52 5.17 -6.42
CA THR A 54 6.96 5.26 -6.14
C THR A 54 7.54 3.87 -5.87
N PRO A 55 8.70 3.50 -6.44
CA PRO A 55 9.38 2.26 -6.07
C PRO A 55 9.60 2.20 -4.56
N TRP A 56 9.51 1.00 -3.98
CA TRP A 56 9.65 0.79 -2.55
C TRP A 56 10.68 -0.31 -2.23
N SER A 57 10.72 -0.76 -0.97
CA SER A 57 11.65 -1.78 -0.48
C SER A 57 11.55 -3.07 -1.30
N ARG A 58 12.68 -3.75 -1.47
CA ARG A 58 12.75 -4.99 -2.27
C ARG A 58 11.85 -6.11 -1.73
N LEU A 59 11.61 -6.12 -0.42
CA LEU A 59 10.81 -7.12 0.27
C LEU A 59 9.44 -6.57 0.73
N GLY A 60 9.03 -5.40 0.24
CA GLY A 60 7.75 -4.80 0.54
C GLY A 60 7.54 -4.61 2.05
N PRO A 61 6.46 -5.16 2.64
CA PRO A 61 6.14 -4.96 4.06
C PRO A 61 7.05 -5.74 5.02
N ILE A 62 7.97 -6.56 4.52
CA ILE A 62 8.90 -7.32 5.36
C ILE A 62 10.10 -6.42 5.70
N GLN A 63 10.22 -6.03 6.97
CA GLN A 63 11.40 -5.36 7.51
C GLN A 63 12.38 -6.41 8.06
N LEU A 64 13.61 -6.47 7.56
CA LEU A 64 14.61 -7.37 8.11
C LEU A 64 15.25 -6.75 9.35
N LEU A 65 15.64 -7.58 10.33
CA LEU A 65 16.40 -7.11 11.50
C LEU A 65 17.73 -6.47 11.10
N SER A 66 18.34 -6.95 10.02
CA SER A 66 19.57 -6.37 9.45
C SER A 66 19.40 -4.95 8.92
N ASP A 67 18.17 -4.54 8.59
CA ASP A 67 17.89 -3.19 8.10
C ASP A 67 17.78 -2.17 9.26
N LEU A 68 17.77 -2.62 10.51
CA LEU A 68 17.68 -1.79 11.72
C LEU A 68 19.03 -1.47 12.36
N LEU A 69 20.12 -2.05 11.83
CA LEU A 69 21.50 -1.85 12.26
C LEU A 69 22.14 -0.70 11.48
#